data_AF-A0A7D9H5N5-F1
#
_entry.id   AF-A0A7D9H5N5-F1
#
_cell.length_a   1.000
_cell.length_b   1.000
_cell.length_c   1.000
_cell.angle_alpha   90.00
_cell.angle_beta   90.00
_cell.angle_gamma   90.00
#
_symmetry.space_group_name_H-M   'P 1'
#
loop_
_entity.id
_entity.type
_entity.pdbx_description
1 polymer ?
#
loop_
_entity_poly.entity_id
_entity_poly.type
_entity_poly.pdbx_seq_one_letter_code
_entity_poly.pdbx_strand_id
1 'polypeptide(L)'
;QLLLSSSDFVAALELISSTQEVLVKKLAGVTSLRHLPSQLKEMSRLIDKMLSTEFERYAAADLHRPFDPDSCVLEKEKLVSLVAGLLRQQHLQFLETYKQEAVTAAQTMLKQLLIEQLADVEDCLTGSGEAPPSLDASHWLQVLSLASEALGKLVQRVKAVHDVIKQTAEMSAGLNTDRFLSLEEFGRVEVKLRDLLASVCDYCHERLASLVSTQSDKQCITANQIMELSDIVENFTDFCEKICGRQSPALKAAFKIQAGNYVHKFHSARKHKLTLLLDAERWKMAEVPSEFQLLVDKIASGEPLKSIPSSPRTANSLTIGNQEYVTVGTVLILIRLVSEYCVCAYDLPILAVVIGRNLAELLRTFNSRSCQLVLGAGALRTAGLKTITSTNLALTSRALQLVLWLIPHVRGHFSSISNDMIPSLDAVERDIGNHIQQLESKILSIMNILLGDQLNEWDAKPPVPSKAFRNVSRHLTKLYEAVGPVLPEEQVSDLYEIVHDNFKNRLREQLAKMNIRNN
;
A
#
# COMPACT_ATOMS: atom_id res chain seq x y z
N GLN A 1 -1.10 39.70 -49.56
CA GLN A 1 -2.07 38.72 -50.14
C GLN A 1 -1.34 37.50 -50.68
N LEU A 2 -0.35 37.64 -51.56
CA LEU A 2 0.42 36.51 -52.11
C LEU A 2 1.15 35.66 -51.05
N LEU A 3 1.74 36.31 -50.04
CA LEU A 3 2.38 35.63 -48.88
C LEU A 3 1.37 34.94 -47.95
N LEU A 4 0.12 35.42 -47.91
CA LEU A 4 -0.95 34.81 -47.11
C LEU A 4 -1.51 33.56 -47.80
N SER A 5 -1.50 33.53 -49.14
CA SER A 5 -1.86 32.33 -49.91
C SER A 5 -0.80 31.23 -49.87
N SER A 6 0.45 31.56 -49.55
CA SER A 6 1.54 30.58 -49.37
C SER A 6 1.78 30.20 -47.91
N SER A 7 0.89 30.59 -46.98
CA SER A 7 1.00 30.34 -45.53
C SER A 7 2.31 30.87 -44.90
N ASP A 8 2.98 31.83 -45.54
CA ASP A 8 4.18 32.47 -45.02
C ASP A 8 3.80 33.71 -44.20
N PHE A 9 3.27 33.44 -43.02
CA PHE A 9 2.81 34.47 -42.10
C PHE A 9 3.97 35.29 -41.51
N VAL A 10 5.16 34.70 -41.40
CA VAL A 10 6.35 35.36 -40.86
C VAL A 10 6.81 36.45 -41.82
N ALA A 11 7.00 36.12 -43.11
CA ALA A 11 7.37 37.10 -44.12
C ALA A 11 6.29 38.18 -44.32
N ALA A 12 5.02 37.82 -44.19
CA ALA A 12 3.92 38.79 -44.26
C ALA A 12 3.97 39.81 -43.11
N LEU A 13 4.28 39.36 -41.88
CA LEU A 13 4.42 40.24 -40.72
C LEU A 13 5.70 41.09 -40.78
N GLU A 14 6.79 40.56 -41.35
CA GLU A 14 8.01 41.33 -41.65
C GLU A 14 7.72 42.48 -42.59
N LEU A 15 7.07 42.17 -43.71
CA LEU A 15 6.73 43.17 -44.70
C LEU A 15 5.87 44.29 -44.09
N ILE A 16 4.90 43.95 -43.24
CA ILE A 16 4.07 44.94 -42.54
C ILE A 16 4.92 45.79 -41.59
N SER A 17 5.79 45.18 -40.80
CA SER A 17 6.67 45.86 -39.84
C SER A 17 7.64 46.80 -40.54
N SER A 18 8.36 46.32 -41.56
CA SER A 18 9.27 47.13 -42.37
C SER A 18 8.55 48.28 -43.08
N THR A 19 7.33 48.04 -43.59
CA THR A 19 6.53 49.09 -44.25
C THR A 19 6.10 50.16 -43.25
N GLN A 20 5.69 49.78 -42.03
CA GLN A 20 5.40 50.73 -40.95
C GLN A 20 6.63 51.53 -40.53
N GLU A 21 7.79 50.89 -40.44
CA GLU A 21 9.04 51.57 -40.08
C GLU A 21 9.48 52.57 -41.16
N VAL A 22 9.36 52.20 -42.44
CA VAL A 22 9.62 53.09 -43.57
C VAL A 22 8.64 54.26 -43.62
N LEU A 23 7.36 54.02 -43.33
CA LEU A 23 6.34 55.06 -43.21
C LEU A 23 6.67 56.10 -42.13
N VAL A 24 7.14 55.63 -40.97
CA VAL A 24 7.50 56.49 -39.83
C VAL A 24 8.83 57.22 -40.05
N LYS A 25 9.85 56.54 -40.58
CA LYS A 25 11.21 57.12 -40.72
C LYS A 25 11.41 57.96 -41.98
N LYS A 26 10.84 57.55 -43.12
CA LYS A 26 11.15 58.14 -44.44
C LYS A 26 10.00 58.92 -45.08
N LEU A 27 8.76 58.68 -44.67
CA LEU A 27 7.56 59.23 -45.32
C LEU A 27 6.69 60.05 -44.34
N ALA A 28 7.26 60.51 -43.24
CA ALA A 28 6.58 61.35 -42.24
C ALA A 28 6.14 62.69 -42.88
N GLY A 29 4.83 62.83 -43.13
CA GLY A 29 4.24 64.06 -43.70
C GLY A 29 3.51 63.88 -45.03
N VAL A 30 3.59 62.71 -45.67
CA VAL A 30 2.86 62.44 -46.92
C VAL A 30 1.37 62.23 -46.63
N THR A 31 0.54 63.22 -46.98
CA THR A 31 -0.92 63.23 -46.70
C THR A 31 -1.68 62.12 -47.39
N SER A 32 -1.24 61.65 -48.57
CA SER A 32 -1.87 60.53 -49.29
C SER A 32 -1.70 59.17 -48.61
N LEU A 33 -0.75 59.04 -47.67
CA LEU A 33 -0.46 57.79 -46.96
C LEU A 33 -0.95 57.80 -45.50
N ARG A 34 -1.72 58.82 -45.09
CA ARG A 34 -2.16 59.01 -43.69
C ARG A 34 -3.00 57.85 -43.14
N HIS A 35 -3.71 57.12 -44.00
CA HIS A 35 -4.56 55.97 -43.62
C HIS A 35 -3.84 54.61 -43.72
N LEU A 36 -2.64 54.57 -44.31
CA LEU A 36 -1.91 53.33 -44.52
C LEU A 36 -1.44 52.69 -43.18
N PRO A 37 -1.00 53.45 -42.15
CA PRO A 37 -0.68 52.87 -40.85
C PRO A 37 -1.87 52.18 -40.17
N SER A 38 -3.08 52.77 -40.25
CA SER A 38 -4.29 52.15 -39.70
C SER A 38 -4.67 50.89 -40.48
N GLN A 39 -4.55 50.89 -41.81
CA GLN A 39 -4.80 49.71 -42.65
C GLN A 39 -3.80 48.58 -42.36
N LEU A 40 -2.50 48.90 -42.20
CA LEU A 40 -1.47 47.92 -41.84
C LEU A 40 -1.73 47.32 -40.44
N LYS A 41 -2.25 48.12 -39.51
CA LYS A 41 -2.65 47.63 -38.17
C LYS A 41 -3.87 46.71 -38.23
N GLU A 42 -4.86 47.03 -39.06
CA GLU A 42 -6.00 46.13 -39.32
C GLU A 42 -5.56 44.83 -40.01
N MET A 43 -4.68 44.90 -41.01
CA MET A 43 -4.11 43.72 -41.66
C MET A 43 -3.31 42.86 -40.69
N SER A 44 -2.51 43.45 -39.80
CA SER A 44 -1.82 42.72 -38.72
C SER A 44 -2.82 41.99 -37.81
N ARG A 45 -3.93 42.64 -37.45
CA ARG A 45 -4.98 42.05 -36.60
C ARG A 45 -5.74 40.93 -37.32
N LEU A 46 -5.91 41.04 -38.64
CA LEU A 46 -6.49 39.97 -39.45
C LEU A 46 -5.55 38.75 -39.49
N ILE A 47 -4.25 38.98 -39.68
CA ILE A 47 -3.23 37.91 -39.67
C ILE A 47 -3.18 37.21 -38.31
N ASP A 48 -3.26 37.96 -37.21
CA ASP A 48 -3.36 37.41 -35.84
C ASP A 48 -4.54 36.44 -35.70
N LYS A 49 -5.73 36.89 -36.10
CA LYS A 49 -6.94 36.05 -36.07
C LYS A 49 -6.80 34.81 -36.97
N MET A 50 -6.21 34.97 -38.15
CA MET A 50 -5.96 33.84 -39.07
C MET A 50 -4.96 32.84 -38.49
N LEU A 51 -3.86 33.31 -37.90
CA LEU A 51 -2.84 32.48 -37.25
C LEU A 51 -3.42 31.69 -36.08
N SER A 52 -4.20 32.36 -35.22
CA SER A 52 -4.87 31.72 -34.08
C SER A 52 -5.84 30.63 -34.54
N THR A 53 -6.69 30.92 -35.53
CA THR A 53 -7.65 29.93 -36.05
C THR A 53 -6.95 28.77 -36.78
N GLU A 54 -5.87 29.03 -37.53
CA GLU A 54 -5.13 27.96 -38.21
C GLU A 54 -4.36 27.09 -37.22
N PHE A 55 -3.82 27.67 -36.14
CA PHE A 55 -3.21 26.93 -35.05
C PHE A 55 -4.23 26.09 -34.27
N GLU A 56 -5.44 26.61 -34.02
CA GLU A 56 -6.55 25.84 -33.43
C GLU A 56 -6.91 24.62 -34.28
N ARG A 57 -7.04 24.80 -35.60
CA ARG A 57 -7.30 23.68 -36.52
C ARG A 57 -6.17 22.66 -36.51
N TYR A 58 -4.93 23.14 -36.51
CA TYR A 58 -3.75 22.28 -36.41
C TYR A 58 -3.77 21.48 -35.11
N ALA A 59 -4.03 22.14 -33.96
CA ALA A 59 -4.08 21.50 -32.66
C ALA A 59 -5.16 20.41 -32.60
N ALA A 60 -6.37 20.71 -33.09
CA ALA A 60 -7.45 19.74 -33.16
C ALA A 60 -7.08 18.54 -34.05
N ALA A 61 -6.48 18.79 -35.22
CA ALA A 61 -6.08 17.74 -36.17
C ALA A 61 -4.93 16.86 -35.63
N ASP A 62 -3.93 17.44 -34.98
CA ASP A 62 -2.81 16.71 -34.41
C ASP A 62 -3.22 15.90 -33.17
N LEU A 63 -4.05 16.46 -32.29
CA LEU A 63 -4.42 15.81 -31.03
C LEU A 63 -5.45 14.69 -31.21
N HIS A 64 -6.42 14.85 -32.12
CA HIS A 64 -7.50 13.87 -32.34
C HIS A 64 -7.19 12.78 -33.36
N ARG A 65 -6.02 12.80 -34.03
CA ARG A 65 -5.64 11.72 -34.97
C ARG A 65 -5.32 10.41 -34.25
N PRO A 66 -5.46 9.25 -34.92
CA PRO A 66 -5.07 7.95 -34.38
C PRO A 66 -3.60 7.89 -33.94
N PHE A 67 -3.25 6.92 -33.09
CA PHE A 67 -1.88 6.69 -32.67
C PHE A 67 -1.19 5.70 -33.62
N ASP A 68 -0.35 6.22 -34.52
CA ASP A 68 0.52 5.40 -35.36
C ASP A 68 1.89 5.18 -34.69
N PRO A 69 2.52 4.01 -34.86
CA PRO A 69 3.81 3.68 -34.24
C PRO A 69 4.97 4.61 -34.66
N ASP A 70 4.87 5.28 -35.81
CA ASP A 70 5.87 6.21 -36.34
C ASP A 70 5.52 7.69 -36.09
N SER A 71 4.59 7.99 -35.16
CA SER A 71 3.98 9.33 -35.09
C SER A 71 4.95 10.42 -34.62
N CYS A 72 5.56 11.12 -35.57
CA CYS A 72 6.12 12.45 -35.42
C CYS A 72 5.01 13.52 -35.37
N VAL A 73 5.39 14.74 -34.97
CA VAL A 73 4.54 15.94 -35.02
C VAL A 73 3.97 16.12 -36.44
N LEU A 74 2.66 16.36 -36.54
CA LEU A 74 1.99 16.60 -37.83
C LEU A 74 2.61 17.82 -38.51
N GLU A 75 2.95 17.76 -39.80
CA GLU A 75 3.41 18.92 -40.59
C GLU A 75 4.40 19.86 -39.85
N LYS A 76 5.51 19.32 -39.32
CA LYS A 76 6.45 20.06 -38.43
C LYS A 76 6.82 21.46 -38.95
N GLU A 77 7.07 21.62 -40.24
CA GLU A 77 7.43 22.91 -40.85
C GLU A 77 6.29 23.94 -40.76
N LYS A 78 5.05 23.49 -40.93
CA LYS A 78 3.85 24.33 -40.76
C LYS A 78 3.66 24.73 -39.30
N LEU A 79 3.92 23.83 -38.35
CA LEU A 79 3.87 24.18 -36.93
C LEU A 79 4.92 25.24 -36.58
N VAL A 80 6.16 25.10 -37.08
CA VAL A 80 7.23 26.08 -36.85
C VAL A 80 6.84 27.46 -37.40
N SER A 81 6.26 27.53 -38.61
CA SER A 81 5.83 28.82 -39.19
C SER A 81 4.67 29.47 -38.44
N LEU A 82 3.68 28.68 -38.01
CA LEU A 82 2.55 29.15 -37.18
C LEU A 82 3.02 29.67 -35.83
N VAL A 83 3.87 28.90 -35.13
CA VAL A 83 4.41 29.26 -33.81
C VAL A 83 5.30 30.49 -33.90
N ALA A 84 6.19 30.58 -34.91
CA ALA A 84 7.02 31.76 -35.12
C ALA A 84 6.16 33.02 -35.37
N GLY A 85 5.09 32.91 -36.16
CA GLY A 85 4.14 33.99 -36.39
C GLY A 85 3.42 34.45 -35.11
N LEU A 86 2.96 33.50 -34.29
CA LEU A 86 2.26 33.77 -33.03
C LEU A 86 3.18 34.36 -31.95
N LEU A 87 4.41 33.83 -31.83
CA LEU A 87 5.41 34.34 -30.89
C LEU A 87 5.79 35.79 -31.19
N ARG A 88 5.90 36.14 -32.47
CA ARG A 88 6.24 37.50 -32.92
C ARG A 88 5.19 38.55 -32.54
N GLN A 89 3.93 38.15 -32.43
CA GLN A 89 2.85 39.03 -32.00
C GLN A 89 2.73 39.14 -30.48
N GLN A 90 3.61 38.46 -29.72
CA GLN A 90 3.68 38.44 -28.25
C GLN A 90 2.41 37.92 -27.53
N HIS A 91 1.46 37.33 -28.27
CA HIS A 91 0.24 36.78 -27.72
C HIS A 91 0.42 35.31 -27.33
N LEU A 92 0.75 35.04 -26.06
CA LEU A 92 0.91 33.66 -25.52
C LEU A 92 -0.43 32.96 -25.19
N GLN A 93 -1.54 33.44 -25.75
CA GLN A 93 -2.87 32.85 -25.50
C GLN A 93 -3.03 31.50 -26.20
N PHE A 94 -2.35 31.29 -27.32
CA PHE A 94 -2.39 30.04 -28.08
C PHE A 94 -1.93 28.83 -27.25
N LEU A 95 -1.06 29.02 -26.26
CA LEU A 95 -0.64 27.96 -25.34
C LEU A 95 -1.79 27.51 -24.44
N GLU A 96 -2.62 28.44 -23.95
CA GLU A 96 -3.81 28.09 -23.18
C GLU A 96 -4.86 27.39 -24.06
N THR A 97 -5.00 27.82 -25.31
CA THR A 97 -5.88 27.16 -26.28
C THR A 97 -5.40 25.74 -26.57
N TYR A 98 -4.10 25.54 -26.79
CA TYR A 98 -3.51 24.20 -27.01
C TYR A 98 -3.71 23.30 -25.80
N LYS A 99 -3.51 23.83 -24.58
CA LYS A 99 -3.77 23.12 -23.33
C LYS A 99 -5.22 22.67 -23.24
N GLN A 100 -6.17 23.57 -23.50
CA GLN A 100 -7.60 23.25 -23.45
C GLN A 100 -7.99 22.19 -24.49
N GLU A 101 -7.40 22.25 -25.68
CA GLU A 101 -7.60 21.26 -26.73
C GLU A 101 -7.02 19.90 -26.34
N ALA A 102 -5.84 19.85 -25.74
CA ALA A 102 -5.22 18.62 -25.23
C ALA A 102 -6.07 17.96 -24.13
N VAL A 103 -6.65 18.75 -23.23
CA VAL A 103 -7.59 18.28 -22.21
C VAL A 103 -8.87 17.71 -22.85
N THR A 104 -9.41 18.38 -23.86
CA THR A 104 -10.58 17.90 -24.61
C THR A 104 -10.28 16.59 -25.35
N ALA A 105 -9.11 16.49 -25.97
CA ALA A 105 -8.66 15.26 -26.63
C ALA A 105 -8.54 14.09 -25.64
N ALA A 106 -7.92 14.32 -24.47
CA ALA A 106 -7.86 13.32 -23.40
C ALA A 106 -9.25 12.85 -22.96
N GLN A 107 -10.20 13.79 -22.81
CA GLN A 107 -11.57 13.47 -22.43
C GLN A 107 -12.29 12.64 -23.50
N THR A 108 -12.16 13.01 -24.77
CA THR A 108 -12.80 12.32 -25.89
C THR A 108 -12.24 10.91 -26.05
N MET A 109 -10.92 10.76 -25.96
CA MET A 109 -10.26 9.45 -26.00
C MET A 109 -10.76 8.52 -24.90
N LEU A 110 -10.85 8.99 -23.65
CA LEU A 110 -11.36 8.19 -22.55
C LEU A 110 -12.83 7.81 -22.74
N LYS A 111 -13.66 8.73 -23.24
CA LYS A 111 -15.07 8.44 -23.54
C LYS A 111 -15.19 7.37 -24.62
N GLN A 112 -14.40 7.47 -25.68
CA GLN A 112 -14.41 6.48 -26.77
C GLN A 112 -13.98 5.10 -26.26
N LEU A 113 -12.89 5.03 -25.49
CA LEU A 113 -12.40 3.79 -24.90
C LEU A 113 -13.45 3.16 -23.96
N LEU A 114 -14.10 3.97 -23.12
CA LEU A 114 -15.18 3.47 -22.25
C LEU A 114 -16.37 2.96 -23.06
N ILE A 115 -16.75 3.60 -24.17
CA ILE A 115 -17.85 3.14 -25.03
C ILE A 115 -17.47 1.83 -25.73
N GLU A 116 -16.28 1.73 -26.31
CA GLU A 116 -15.79 0.51 -26.97
C GLU A 116 -15.77 -0.67 -26.00
N GLN A 117 -15.29 -0.46 -24.77
CA GLN A 117 -15.24 -1.52 -23.76
C GLN A 117 -16.60 -1.85 -23.14
N LEU A 118 -17.55 -0.90 -23.08
CA LEU A 118 -18.93 -1.20 -22.70
C LEU A 118 -19.68 -1.97 -23.80
N ALA A 119 -19.41 -1.67 -25.07
CA ALA A 119 -19.98 -2.36 -26.21
C ALA A 119 -19.48 -3.82 -26.31
N ASP A 120 -18.19 -4.05 -26.06
CA ASP A 120 -17.62 -5.42 -25.98
C ASP A 120 -18.30 -6.26 -24.87
N VAL A 121 -18.70 -5.62 -23.76
CA VAL A 121 -19.43 -6.29 -22.67
C VAL A 121 -20.88 -6.59 -23.06
N GLU A 122 -21.56 -5.68 -23.78
CA GLU A 122 -22.93 -5.90 -24.27
C GLU A 122 -23.00 -7.01 -25.34
N ASP A 123 -22.02 -7.11 -26.24
CA ASP A 123 -21.93 -8.19 -27.24
C ASP A 123 -21.69 -9.57 -26.59
N CYS A 124 -21.04 -9.63 -25.42
CA CYS A 124 -20.92 -10.85 -24.63
C CYS A 124 -22.24 -11.26 -23.94
N LEU A 125 -23.19 -10.32 -23.78
CA LEU A 125 -24.42 -10.49 -23.00
C LEU A 125 -25.68 -10.65 -23.87
N THR A 126 -25.58 -10.77 -25.19
CA THR A 126 -26.73 -10.94 -26.11
C THR A 126 -27.50 -12.27 -25.94
N GLY A 127 -27.39 -12.96 -24.80
CA GLY A 127 -28.16 -14.14 -24.43
C GLY A 127 -29.18 -13.96 -23.28
N SER A 128 -29.07 -12.94 -22.43
CA SER A 128 -30.01 -12.79 -21.30
C SER A 128 -30.08 -11.36 -20.78
N GLY A 129 -31.24 -10.72 -20.97
CA GLY A 129 -31.52 -9.34 -20.59
C GLY A 129 -31.59 -9.11 -19.07
N GLU A 130 -30.45 -9.14 -18.41
CA GLU A 130 -30.27 -8.54 -17.08
C GLU A 130 -29.48 -7.22 -17.20
N ALA A 131 -29.77 -6.29 -16.27
CA ALA A 131 -29.16 -4.97 -16.17
C ALA A 131 -27.63 -4.99 -16.35
N PRO A 132 -26.99 -3.91 -16.87
CA PRO A 132 -25.56 -3.90 -17.15
C PRO A 132 -24.78 -4.33 -15.91
N PRO A 133 -24.02 -5.44 -15.97
CA PRO A 133 -23.28 -5.90 -14.82
C PRO A 133 -22.22 -4.85 -14.49
N SER A 134 -22.03 -4.62 -13.19
CA SER A 134 -20.84 -3.92 -12.70
C SER A 134 -19.60 -4.56 -13.34
N LEU A 135 -18.75 -3.77 -14.01
CA LEU A 135 -17.49 -4.22 -14.62
C LEU A 135 -16.76 -5.18 -13.67
N ASP A 136 -16.51 -6.43 -14.09
CA ASP A 136 -15.72 -7.37 -13.29
C ASP A 136 -14.34 -6.76 -13.00
N ALA A 137 -13.73 -7.12 -11.87
CA ALA A 137 -12.47 -6.53 -11.43
C ALA A 137 -11.32 -6.78 -12.43
N SER A 138 -11.39 -7.87 -13.20
CA SER A 138 -10.47 -8.16 -14.32
C SER A 138 -10.61 -7.16 -15.48
N HIS A 139 -11.84 -6.92 -15.92
CA HIS A 139 -12.15 -6.00 -17.01
C HIS A 139 -11.86 -4.55 -16.62
N TRP A 140 -12.15 -4.18 -15.37
CA TRP A 140 -11.80 -2.86 -14.83
C TRP A 140 -10.29 -2.57 -14.90
N LEU A 141 -9.44 -3.55 -14.56
CA LEU A 141 -7.98 -3.41 -14.70
C LEU A 141 -7.54 -3.30 -16.15
N GLN A 142 -8.13 -4.09 -17.05
CA GLN A 142 -7.87 -4.00 -18.48
C GLN A 142 -8.22 -2.61 -19.03
N VAL A 143 -9.37 -2.06 -18.66
CA VAL A 143 -9.79 -0.69 -19.03
C VAL A 143 -8.79 0.34 -18.50
N LEU A 144 -8.34 0.20 -17.25
CA LEU A 144 -7.33 1.10 -16.67
C LEU A 144 -5.98 1.01 -17.39
N SER A 145 -5.53 -0.20 -17.74
CA SER A 145 -4.30 -0.42 -18.49
C SER A 145 -4.36 0.27 -19.85
N LEU A 146 -5.43 0.01 -20.62
CA LEU A 146 -5.64 0.63 -21.93
C LEU A 146 -5.75 2.15 -21.84
N ALA A 147 -6.49 2.66 -20.84
CA ALA A 147 -6.62 4.10 -20.60
C ALA A 147 -5.26 4.74 -20.25
N SER A 148 -4.45 4.09 -19.42
CA SER A 148 -3.12 4.57 -19.06
C SER A 148 -2.18 4.64 -20.26
N GLU A 149 -2.21 3.63 -21.13
CA GLU A 149 -1.40 3.59 -22.35
C GLU A 149 -1.83 4.66 -23.35
N ALA A 150 -3.15 4.79 -23.58
CA ALA A 150 -3.71 5.80 -24.48
C ALA A 150 -3.39 7.22 -24.02
N LEU A 151 -3.60 7.53 -22.74
CA LEU A 151 -3.23 8.83 -22.16
C LEU A 151 -1.72 9.06 -22.20
N GLY A 152 -0.91 8.02 -21.99
CA GLY A 152 0.55 8.10 -22.12
C GLY A 152 0.99 8.52 -23.52
N LYS A 153 0.40 7.91 -24.56
CA LYS A 153 0.65 8.30 -25.97
C LYS A 153 0.23 9.74 -26.26
N LEU A 154 -0.89 10.20 -25.71
CA LEU A 154 -1.33 11.60 -25.83
C LEU A 154 -0.34 12.57 -25.17
N VAL A 155 0.12 12.27 -23.95
CA VAL A 155 1.11 13.08 -23.23
C VAL A 155 2.42 13.15 -24.02
N GLN A 156 2.86 12.05 -24.64
CA GLN A 156 4.04 12.04 -25.50
C GLN A 156 3.87 12.90 -26.75
N ARG A 157 2.68 12.90 -27.37
CA ARG A 157 2.35 13.78 -28.50
C ARG A 157 2.38 15.26 -28.10
N VAL A 158 1.77 15.60 -26.97
CA VAL A 158 1.82 16.96 -26.39
C VAL A 158 3.26 17.39 -26.11
N LYS A 159 4.11 16.48 -25.59
CA LYS A 159 5.55 16.74 -25.38
C LYS A 159 6.27 17.03 -26.69
N ALA A 160 5.97 16.31 -27.77
CA ALA A 160 6.59 16.53 -29.07
C ALA A 160 6.25 17.92 -29.64
N VAL A 161 4.98 18.34 -29.56
CA VAL A 161 4.56 19.70 -29.97
C VAL A 161 5.18 20.77 -29.06
N HIS A 162 5.20 20.53 -27.74
CA HIS A 162 5.88 21.39 -26.77
C HIS A 162 7.36 21.59 -27.14
N ASP A 163 8.07 20.53 -27.51
CA ASP A 163 9.49 20.61 -27.85
C ASP A 163 9.73 21.37 -29.15
N VAL A 164 8.84 21.26 -30.14
CA VAL A 164 8.90 22.08 -31.36
C VAL A 164 8.63 23.55 -31.03
N ILE A 165 7.64 23.86 -30.16
CA ILE A 165 7.37 25.24 -29.74
C ILE A 165 8.58 25.80 -28.99
N LYS A 166 9.19 25.02 -28.09
CA LYS A 166 10.39 25.40 -27.35
C LYS A 166 11.57 25.68 -28.29
N GLN A 167 11.87 24.76 -29.21
CA GLN A 167 12.93 24.94 -30.21
C GLN A 167 12.68 26.18 -31.08
N THR A 168 11.43 26.42 -31.46
CA THR A 168 11.06 27.61 -32.25
C THR A 168 11.30 28.89 -31.45
N ALA A 169 10.91 28.92 -30.18
CA ALA A 169 11.16 30.05 -29.29
C ALA A 169 12.67 30.28 -29.05
N GLU A 170 13.46 29.22 -28.91
CA GLU A 170 14.92 29.29 -28.76
C GLU A 170 15.58 29.88 -30.02
N MET A 171 15.19 29.42 -31.21
CA MET A 171 15.67 29.96 -32.48
C MET A 171 15.30 31.43 -32.65
N SER A 172 14.09 31.82 -32.22
CA SER A 172 13.63 33.21 -32.27
C SER A 172 14.29 34.15 -31.23
N ALA A 173 14.87 33.60 -30.16
CA ALA A 173 15.65 34.32 -29.15
C ALA A 173 17.17 34.32 -29.45
N GLY A 174 17.63 33.42 -30.32
CA GLY A 174 19.04 33.16 -30.67
C GLY A 174 19.75 34.23 -31.51
N LEU A 175 20.99 33.94 -31.94
CA LEU A 175 21.96 34.85 -32.57
C LEU A 175 21.76 35.11 -34.08
N ASN A 176 20.62 34.75 -34.68
CA ASN A 176 20.36 35.09 -36.09
C ASN A 176 19.82 36.51 -36.24
N THR A 177 20.04 37.11 -37.41
CA THR A 177 19.91 38.53 -37.79
C THR A 177 18.55 39.20 -37.51
N ASP A 178 17.56 38.47 -37.00
CA ASP A 178 16.19 38.88 -36.81
C ASP A 178 15.66 38.45 -35.42
N ARG A 179 16.24 39.03 -34.36
CA ARG A 179 15.76 38.84 -32.97
C ARG A 179 14.46 39.58 -32.74
N PHE A 180 13.36 38.85 -32.56
CA PHE A 180 12.07 39.45 -32.19
C PHE A 180 11.60 39.10 -30.77
N LEU A 181 12.24 38.16 -30.07
CA LEU A 181 11.97 37.88 -28.65
C LEU A 181 13.13 38.35 -27.77
N SER A 182 12.81 39.03 -26.67
CA SER A 182 13.76 39.28 -25.58
C SER A 182 14.01 38.02 -24.75
N LEU A 183 15.15 37.98 -24.05
CA LEU A 183 15.47 36.90 -23.10
C LEU A 183 14.41 36.75 -21.99
N GLU A 184 13.79 37.85 -21.56
CA GLU A 184 12.71 37.82 -20.56
C GLU A 184 11.42 37.19 -21.12
N GLU A 185 11.06 37.49 -22.37
CA GLU A 185 9.90 36.91 -23.04
C GLU A 185 10.10 35.43 -23.32
N PHE A 186 11.30 35.01 -23.71
CA PHE A 186 11.66 33.60 -23.82
C PHE A 186 11.47 32.86 -22.48
N GLY A 187 11.94 33.45 -21.38
CA GLY A 187 11.72 32.89 -20.04
C GLY A 187 10.24 32.74 -19.68
N ARG A 188 9.38 33.69 -20.09
CA ARG A 188 7.92 33.60 -19.90
C ARG A 188 7.30 32.46 -20.72
N VAL A 189 7.77 32.24 -21.95
CA VAL A 189 7.33 31.12 -22.81
C VAL A 189 7.72 29.79 -22.17
N GLU A 190 8.96 29.65 -21.70
CA GLU A 190 9.40 28.41 -21.05
C GLU A 190 8.59 28.07 -19.79
N VAL A 191 8.28 29.06 -18.95
CA VAL A 191 7.43 28.85 -17.76
C VAL A 191 6.05 28.34 -18.18
N LYS A 192 5.40 29.03 -19.14
CA LYS A 192 4.07 28.62 -19.61
C LYS A 192 4.07 27.24 -20.27
N LEU A 193 5.12 26.90 -21.00
CA LEU A 193 5.28 25.59 -21.63
C LEU A 193 5.41 24.47 -20.59
N ARG A 194 6.20 24.69 -19.53
CA ARG A 194 6.26 23.75 -18.39
C ARG A 194 4.91 23.62 -17.70
N ASP A 195 4.21 24.73 -17.46
CA ASP A 195 2.90 24.74 -16.81
C ASP A 195 1.84 24.02 -17.66
N LEU A 196 1.89 24.17 -18.98
CA LEU A 196 1.04 23.45 -19.92
C LEU A 196 1.21 21.94 -19.77
N LEU A 197 2.47 21.48 -19.79
CA LEU A 197 2.78 20.07 -19.73
C LEU A 197 2.41 19.45 -18.38
N ALA A 198 2.72 20.17 -17.29
CA ALA A 198 2.30 19.78 -15.94
C ALA A 198 0.76 19.69 -15.84
N SER A 199 0.03 20.66 -16.38
CA SER A 199 -1.43 20.69 -16.32
C SER A 199 -2.09 19.56 -17.12
N VAL A 200 -1.53 19.16 -18.26
CA VAL A 200 -2.03 18.03 -19.04
C VAL A 200 -1.76 16.70 -18.30
N CYS A 201 -0.58 16.55 -17.69
CA CYS A 201 -0.26 15.38 -16.87
C CYS A 201 -1.20 15.30 -15.64
N ASP A 202 -1.38 16.39 -14.91
CA ASP A 202 -2.27 16.48 -13.76
C ASP A 202 -3.71 16.06 -14.14
N TYR A 203 -4.21 16.55 -15.28
CA TYR A 203 -5.53 16.15 -15.78
C TYR A 203 -5.62 14.65 -16.09
N CYS A 204 -4.60 14.07 -16.75
CA CYS A 204 -4.57 12.63 -17.04
C CYS A 204 -4.57 11.81 -15.75
N HIS A 205 -3.79 12.22 -14.75
CA HIS A 205 -3.76 11.61 -13.43
C HIS A 205 -5.12 11.70 -12.72
N GLU A 206 -5.80 12.84 -12.75
CA GLU A 206 -7.13 13.01 -12.19
C GLU A 206 -8.17 12.10 -12.85
N ARG A 207 -8.09 11.93 -14.18
CA ARG A 207 -9.00 11.04 -14.91
C ARG A 207 -8.80 9.58 -14.56
N LEU A 208 -7.55 9.11 -14.53
CA LEU A 208 -7.24 7.75 -14.08
C LEU A 208 -7.63 7.57 -12.60
N ALA A 209 -7.38 8.56 -11.75
CA ALA A 209 -7.79 8.53 -10.34
C ALA A 209 -9.32 8.39 -10.20
N SER A 210 -10.08 9.07 -11.05
CA SER A 210 -11.55 8.93 -11.09
C SER A 210 -11.97 7.51 -11.48
N LEU A 211 -11.32 6.89 -12.47
CA LEU A 211 -11.60 5.50 -12.89
C LEU A 211 -11.23 4.47 -11.81
N VAL A 212 -10.14 4.71 -11.07
CA VAL A 212 -9.79 3.90 -9.91
C VAL A 212 -10.86 4.05 -8.81
N SER A 213 -11.32 5.28 -8.58
CA SER A 213 -12.31 5.58 -7.53
C SER A 213 -13.72 5.09 -7.86
N THR A 214 -14.06 4.85 -9.13
CA THR A 214 -15.37 4.33 -9.53
C THR A 214 -15.58 2.85 -9.19
N GLN A 215 -14.53 2.14 -8.80
CA GLN A 215 -14.67 0.74 -8.40
C GLN A 215 -15.47 0.63 -7.10
N SER A 216 -16.62 -0.05 -7.16
CA SER A 216 -17.52 -0.16 -6.02
C SER A 216 -16.93 -0.99 -4.88
N ASP A 217 -17.19 -0.58 -3.63
CA ASP A 217 -16.80 -1.32 -2.41
C ASP A 217 -17.34 -2.77 -2.36
N LYS A 218 -18.32 -3.11 -3.20
CA LYS A 218 -18.99 -4.42 -3.22
C LYS A 218 -18.16 -5.50 -3.90
N GLN A 219 -17.26 -5.16 -4.81
CA GLN A 219 -16.42 -6.14 -5.48
C GLN A 219 -15.23 -6.53 -4.60
N CYS A 220 -14.97 -7.83 -4.51
CA CYS A 220 -13.84 -8.36 -3.76
C CYS A 220 -12.61 -8.34 -4.67
N ILE A 221 -11.66 -7.46 -4.37
CA ILE A 221 -10.40 -7.36 -5.11
C ILE A 221 -9.41 -8.33 -4.48
N THR A 222 -8.74 -9.09 -5.33
CA THR A 222 -7.71 -10.05 -4.93
C THR A 222 -6.36 -9.37 -4.76
N ALA A 223 -5.42 -10.03 -4.08
CA ALA A 223 -4.05 -9.54 -3.94
C ALA A 223 -3.39 -9.26 -5.29
N ASN A 224 -3.53 -10.20 -6.24
CA ASN A 224 -2.96 -10.08 -7.59
C ASN A 224 -3.50 -8.84 -8.33
N GLN A 225 -4.78 -8.55 -8.18
CA GLN A 225 -5.40 -7.38 -8.82
C GLN A 225 -4.92 -6.05 -8.23
N ILE A 226 -4.63 -6.00 -6.93
CA ILE A 226 -4.02 -4.81 -6.32
C ILE A 226 -2.57 -4.64 -6.79
N MET A 227 -1.82 -5.74 -6.98
CA MET A 227 -0.47 -5.70 -7.54
C MET A 227 -0.46 -5.16 -8.96
N GLU A 228 -1.34 -5.68 -9.83
CA GLU A 228 -1.49 -5.20 -11.20
C GLU A 228 -1.87 -3.72 -11.24
N LEU A 229 -2.77 -3.28 -10.35
CA LEU A 229 -3.08 -1.86 -10.18
C LEU A 229 -1.87 -1.03 -9.76
N SER A 230 -1.05 -1.54 -8.83
CA SER A 230 0.18 -0.88 -8.38
C SER A 230 1.12 -0.67 -9.55
N ASP A 231 1.33 -1.70 -10.37
CA ASP A 231 2.20 -1.64 -11.55
C ASP A 231 1.70 -0.61 -12.57
N ILE A 232 0.39 -0.56 -12.86
CA ILE A 232 -0.20 0.45 -13.77
C ILE A 232 0.03 1.87 -13.23
N VAL A 233 -0.19 2.08 -11.93
CA VAL A 233 -0.05 3.39 -11.28
C VAL A 233 1.40 3.85 -11.25
N GLU A 234 2.34 2.97 -10.89
CA GLU A 234 3.77 3.28 -10.85
C GLU A 234 4.31 3.57 -12.25
N ASN A 235 4.02 2.72 -13.23
CA ASN A 235 4.47 2.91 -14.61
C ASN A 235 3.97 4.24 -15.20
N PHE A 236 2.69 4.57 -14.99
CA PHE A 236 2.13 5.82 -15.50
C PHE A 236 2.68 7.05 -14.76
N THR A 237 2.81 7.01 -13.43
CA THR A 237 3.38 8.14 -12.68
C THR A 237 4.86 8.37 -13.03
N ASP A 238 5.66 7.33 -13.14
CA ASP A 238 7.07 7.44 -13.49
C ASP A 238 7.25 7.95 -14.94
N PHE A 239 6.37 7.53 -15.85
CA PHE A 239 6.32 8.04 -17.21
C PHE A 239 6.02 9.55 -17.24
N CYS A 240 4.96 10.00 -16.57
CA CYS A 240 4.60 11.41 -16.52
C CYS A 240 5.69 12.25 -15.84
N GLU A 241 6.28 11.77 -14.74
CA GLU A 241 7.37 12.45 -14.03
C GLU A 241 8.60 12.65 -14.93
N LYS A 242 8.97 11.65 -15.74
CA LYS A 242 10.06 11.78 -16.73
C LYS A 242 9.78 12.84 -17.80
N ILE A 243 8.51 13.06 -18.15
CA ILE A 243 8.13 13.99 -19.22
C ILE A 243 8.00 15.43 -18.70
N CYS A 244 7.32 15.64 -17.57
CA CYS A 244 7.04 16.99 -17.04
C CYS A 244 7.99 17.43 -15.92
N GLY A 245 8.79 16.52 -15.36
CA GLY A 245 9.71 16.79 -14.24
C GLY A 245 9.02 17.03 -12.90
N ARG A 246 7.73 16.68 -12.78
CA ARG A 246 6.91 16.89 -11.58
C ARG A 246 6.06 15.65 -11.28
N GLN A 247 5.91 15.34 -10.00
CA GLN A 247 4.98 14.31 -9.54
C GLN A 247 3.56 14.85 -9.37
N SER A 248 2.58 14.12 -9.91
CA SER A 248 1.16 14.38 -9.72
C SER A 248 0.57 13.40 -8.68
N PRO A 249 -0.02 13.89 -7.58
CA PRO A 249 -0.42 13.02 -6.47
C PRO A 249 -1.76 12.30 -6.66
N ALA A 250 -2.62 12.75 -7.57
CA ALA A 250 -4.02 12.33 -7.65
C ALA A 250 -4.18 10.81 -7.83
N LEU A 251 -3.46 10.21 -8.78
CA LEU A 251 -3.53 8.77 -9.06
C LEU A 251 -2.97 7.94 -7.91
N LYS A 252 -1.80 8.31 -7.37
CA LYS A 252 -1.20 7.65 -6.19
C LYS A 252 -2.13 7.74 -4.97
N ALA A 253 -2.86 8.83 -4.79
CA ALA A 253 -3.83 8.99 -3.71
C ALA A 253 -5.04 8.05 -3.88
N ALA A 254 -5.62 7.97 -5.09
CA ALA A 254 -6.72 7.05 -5.38
C ALA A 254 -6.30 5.58 -5.19
N PHE A 255 -5.11 5.21 -5.65
CA PHE A 255 -4.52 3.90 -5.40
C PHE A 255 -4.41 3.57 -3.91
N LYS A 256 -3.86 4.50 -3.11
CA LYS A 256 -3.72 4.32 -1.64
C LYS A 256 -5.06 4.07 -0.96
N ILE A 257 -6.13 4.74 -1.39
CA ILE A 257 -7.48 4.51 -0.85
C ILE A 257 -7.92 3.08 -1.18
N GLN A 258 -7.73 2.63 -2.42
CA GLN A 258 -8.17 1.30 -2.84
C GLN A 258 -7.37 0.17 -2.21
N ALA A 259 -6.05 0.30 -2.17
CA ALA A 259 -5.17 -0.61 -1.46
C ALA A 259 -5.48 -0.61 0.05
N GLY A 260 -5.81 0.55 0.64
CA GLY A 260 -6.23 0.67 2.03
C GLY A 260 -7.53 -0.09 2.34
N ASN A 261 -8.53 0.02 1.46
CA ASN A 261 -9.79 -0.73 1.55
C ASN A 261 -9.55 -2.24 1.48
N TYR A 262 -8.67 -2.70 0.57
CA TYR A 262 -8.24 -4.09 0.51
C TYR A 262 -7.57 -4.53 1.81
N VAL A 263 -6.58 -3.78 2.32
CA VAL A 263 -5.86 -4.08 3.57
C VAL A 263 -6.82 -4.13 4.77
N HIS A 264 -7.84 -3.27 4.81
CA HIS A 264 -8.86 -3.29 5.85
C HIS A 264 -9.71 -4.57 5.79
N LYS A 265 -10.21 -4.95 4.61
CA LYS A 265 -10.94 -6.22 4.40
C LYS A 265 -10.06 -7.43 4.73
N PHE A 266 -8.81 -7.41 4.27
CA PHE A 266 -7.77 -8.40 4.55
C PHE A 266 -7.60 -8.60 6.05
N HIS A 267 -7.49 -7.52 6.83
CA HIS A 267 -7.33 -7.60 8.27
C HIS A 267 -8.59 -8.06 8.99
N SER A 268 -9.75 -7.51 8.63
CA SER A 268 -11.03 -7.88 9.22
C SER A 268 -11.32 -9.37 9.09
N ALA A 269 -11.10 -9.95 7.90
CA ALA A 269 -11.28 -11.37 7.65
C ALA A 269 -10.37 -12.25 8.52
N ARG A 270 -9.10 -11.86 8.68
CA ARG A 270 -8.09 -12.62 9.44
C ARG A 270 -8.31 -12.52 10.94
N LYS A 271 -8.65 -11.33 11.43
CA LYS A 271 -9.04 -11.12 12.83
C LYS A 271 -10.30 -11.90 13.18
N HIS A 272 -11.29 -11.92 12.30
CA HIS A 272 -12.51 -12.72 12.48
C HIS A 272 -12.19 -14.22 12.54
N LYS A 273 -11.43 -14.73 11.56
CA LYS A 273 -10.97 -16.13 11.52
C LYS A 273 -10.22 -16.52 12.80
N LEU A 274 -9.27 -15.70 13.24
CA LEU A 274 -8.50 -15.96 14.46
C LEU A 274 -9.39 -16.00 15.70
N THR A 275 -10.33 -15.06 15.83
CA THR A 275 -11.23 -14.99 16.98
C THR A 275 -12.13 -16.23 17.05
N LEU A 276 -12.71 -16.65 15.92
CA LEU A 276 -13.53 -17.87 15.85
C LEU A 276 -12.75 -19.11 16.27
N LEU A 277 -11.50 -19.25 15.80
CA LEU A 277 -10.67 -20.40 16.13
C LEU A 277 -10.23 -20.40 17.59
N LEU A 278 -9.89 -19.23 18.15
CA LEU A 278 -9.59 -19.09 19.58
C LEU A 278 -10.78 -19.51 20.45
N ASP A 279 -12.00 -19.13 20.08
CA ASP A 279 -13.20 -19.45 20.85
C ASP A 279 -13.51 -20.95 20.91
N ALA A 280 -13.09 -21.67 19.87
CA ALA A 280 -13.21 -23.12 19.76
C ALA A 280 -11.96 -23.89 20.27
N GLU A 281 -10.89 -23.20 20.65
CA GLU A 281 -9.62 -23.80 21.06
C GLU A 281 -9.79 -24.59 22.37
N ARG A 282 -9.35 -25.85 22.35
CA ARG A 282 -9.45 -26.76 23.50
C ARG A 282 -8.19 -26.79 24.35
N TRP A 283 -7.13 -26.07 23.94
CA TRP A 283 -5.87 -25.97 24.65
C TRP A 283 -5.25 -27.35 24.88
N LYS A 284 -5.19 -28.14 23.80
CA LYS A 284 -4.53 -29.44 23.75
C LYS A 284 -3.30 -29.35 22.86
N MET A 285 -2.34 -30.26 23.07
CA MET A 285 -1.19 -30.39 22.19
C MET A 285 -1.68 -30.64 20.75
N ALA A 286 -1.16 -29.85 19.82
CA ALA A 286 -1.45 -29.98 18.41
C ALA A 286 -0.30 -30.70 17.69
N GLU A 287 -0.65 -31.53 16.72
CA GLU A 287 0.30 -32.02 15.74
C GLU A 287 0.74 -30.86 14.85
N VAL A 288 2.03 -30.78 14.55
CA VAL A 288 2.60 -29.67 13.78
C VAL A 288 2.94 -30.14 12.37
N PRO A 289 2.18 -29.74 11.34
CA PRO A 289 2.57 -29.97 9.95
C PRO A 289 3.92 -29.30 9.60
N SER A 290 4.70 -29.91 8.70
CA SER A 290 6.04 -29.38 8.33
C SER A 290 6.01 -27.99 7.71
N GLU A 291 4.89 -27.61 7.10
CA GLU A 291 4.72 -26.27 6.54
C GLU A 291 4.94 -25.19 7.60
N PHE A 292 4.54 -25.43 8.85
CA PHE A 292 4.73 -24.44 9.93
C PHE A 292 6.18 -24.31 10.36
N GLN A 293 6.96 -25.40 10.33
CA GLN A 293 8.41 -25.31 10.54
C GLN A 293 9.05 -24.40 9.50
N LEU A 294 8.72 -24.62 8.22
CA LEU A 294 9.25 -23.80 7.12
C LEU A 294 8.83 -22.34 7.22
N LEU A 295 7.62 -22.05 7.70
CA LEU A 295 7.18 -20.67 7.92
C LEU A 295 8.00 -20.00 9.03
N VAL A 296 8.21 -20.68 10.14
CA VAL A 296 9.02 -20.21 11.27
C VAL A 296 10.46 -19.98 10.81
N ASP A 297 11.07 -20.93 10.10
CA ASP A 297 12.44 -20.83 9.60
C ASP A 297 12.60 -19.66 8.62
N LYS A 298 11.65 -19.49 7.69
CA LYS A 298 11.69 -18.37 6.74
C LYS A 298 11.55 -17.02 7.44
N ILE A 299 10.63 -16.88 8.38
CA ILE A 299 10.49 -15.64 9.16
C ILE A 299 11.78 -15.36 9.94
N ALA A 300 12.39 -16.40 10.50
CA ALA A 300 13.62 -16.29 11.29
C ALA A 300 14.87 -15.98 10.47
N SER A 301 14.88 -16.33 9.18
CA SER A 301 16.03 -16.12 8.28
C SER A 301 16.44 -14.65 8.11
N GLY A 302 15.51 -13.72 8.38
CA GLY A 302 15.72 -12.28 8.19
C GLY A 302 15.53 -11.81 6.75
N GLU A 303 15.28 -12.71 5.79
CA GLU A 303 14.93 -12.35 4.42
C GLU A 303 13.45 -11.96 4.30
N PRO A 304 13.11 -10.98 3.43
CA PRO A 304 11.72 -10.62 3.22
C PRO A 304 10.93 -11.78 2.61
N LEU A 305 9.91 -12.22 3.33
CA LEU A 305 8.99 -13.26 2.89
C LEU A 305 8.14 -12.80 1.69
N LYS A 306 8.43 -13.36 0.51
CA LYS A 306 7.75 -13.02 -0.76
C LYS A 306 6.52 -13.87 -1.06
N SER A 307 6.50 -15.10 -0.57
CA SER A 307 5.39 -16.02 -0.82
C SER A 307 5.33 -17.07 0.28
N ILE A 308 4.14 -17.64 0.46
CA ILE A 308 3.93 -18.65 1.48
C ILE A 308 4.35 -20.01 0.93
N PRO A 309 5.36 -20.67 1.53
CA PRO A 309 5.81 -21.99 1.08
C PRO A 309 4.68 -23.02 1.20
N SER A 310 4.57 -23.88 0.19
CA SER A 310 3.83 -25.13 0.23
C SER A 310 4.82 -26.29 0.41
N SER A 311 4.56 -27.17 1.38
CA SER A 311 5.42 -28.34 1.64
C SER A 311 4.64 -29.63 1.47
N PRO A 312 5.15 -30.62 0.72
CA PRO A 312 4.58 -31.95 0.62
C PRO A 312 5.05 -32.90 1.74
N ARG A 313 5.92 -32.47 2.66
CA ARG A 313 6.55 -33.36 3.65
C ARG A 313 5.84 -33.34 5.01
N THR A 314 5.95 -34.42 5.76
CA THR A 314 5.54 -34.50 7.17
C THR A 314 6.76 -34.26 8.06
N ALA A 315 6.61 -33.37 9.04
CA ALA A 315 7.50 -33.24 10.18
C ALA A 315 6.60 -33.42 11.41
N ASN A 316 7.13 -33.99 12.48
CA ASN A 316 6.32 -34.39 13.63
C ASN A 316 6.46 -33.44 14.83
N SER A 317 7.43 -32.52 14.81
CA SER A 317 7.66 -31.55 15.89
C SER A 317 8.11 -30.20 15.32
N LEU A 318 7.69 -29.10 15.99
CA LEU A 318 8.22 -27.77 15.75
C LEU A 318 9.53 -27.64 16.52
N THR A 319 10.56 -27.06 15.90
CA THR A 319 11.85 -26.80 16.51
C THR A 319 12.18 -25.31 16.40
N ILE A 320 12.63 -24.72 17.51
CA ILE A 320 13.03 -23.31 17.57
C ILE A 320 14.44 -23.27 18.15
N GLY A 321 15.39 -22.87 17.31
CA GLY A 321 16.81 -23.08 17.61
C GLY A 321 17.09 -24.58 17.78
N ASN A 322 17.57 -24.96 18.96
CA ASN A 322 17.88 -26.37 19.29
C ASN A 322 16.81 -27.05 20.14
N GLN A 323 15.63 -26.43 20.32
CA GLN A 323 14.61 -26.93 21.23
C GLN A 323 13.36 -27.40 20.50
N GLU A 324 12.86 -28.59 20.86
CA GLU A 324 11.52 -29.03 20.46
C GLU A 324 10.43 -28.20 21.17
N TYR A 325 9.40 -27.86 20.42
CA TYR A 325 8.39 -26.89 20.82
C TYR A 325 7.00 -27.51 20.74
N VAL A 326 6.36 -27.66 21.92
CA VAL A 326 4.97 -28.12 22.03
C VAL A 326 4.03 -26.93 21.91
N THR A 327 2.95 -27.09 21.15
CA THR A 327 2.07 -25.96 20.82
C THR A 327 0.60 -26.37 20.64
N VAL A 328 -0.27 -25.39 20.41
CA VAL A 328 -1.72 -25.55 20.21
C VAL A 328 -2.13 -25.20 18.77
N GLY A 329 -3.30 -25.66 18.32
CA GLY A 329 -3.71 -25.51 16.92
C GLY A 329 -3.84 -24.05 16.50
N THR A 330 -4.44 -23.22 17.36
CA THR A 330 -4.71 -21.83 17.00
C THR A 330 -3.46 -20.96 16.83
N VAL A 331 -2.35 -21.26 17.52
CA VAL A 331 -1.10 -20.51 17.32
C VAL A 331 -0.38 -20.92 16.03
N LEU A 332 -0.55 -22.16 15.55
CA LEU A 332 -0.10 -22.54 14.21
C LEU A 332 -0.82 -21.70 13.15
N ILE A 333 -2.14 -21.57 13.29
CA ILE A 333 -2.92 -20.69 12.40
C ILE A 333 -2.44 -19.24 12.53
N LEU A 334 -2.11 -18.76 13.73
CA LEU A 334 -1.54 -17.43 13.91
C LEU A 334 -0.21 -17.26 13.17
N ILE A 335 0.69 -18.25 13.18
CA ILE A 335 1.96 -18.23 12.41
C ILE A 335 1.66 -18.07 10.91
N ARG A 336 0.68 -18.82 10.39
CA ARG A 336 0.25 -18.69 8.99
C ARG A 336 -0.28 -17.29 8.71
N LEU A 337 -1.14 -16.75 9.58
CA LEU A 337 -1.66 -15.40 9.44
C LEU A 337 -0.54 -14.36 9.46
N VAL A 338 0.40 -14.44 10.40
CA VAL A 338 1.57 -13.55 10.47
C VAL A 338 2.36 -13.60 9.15
N SER A 339 2.56 -14.79 8.60
CA SER A 339 3.23 -14.97 7.30
C SER A 339 2.47 -14.27 6.17
N GLU A 340 1.14 -14.33 6.15
CA GLU A 340 0.31 -13.61 5.18
C GLU A 340 0.44 -12.09 5.32
N TYR A 341 0.57 -11.55 6.54
CA TYR A 341 0.86 -10.12 6.75
C TYR A 341 2.25 -9.73 6.23
N CYS A 342 3.26 -10.58 6.44
CA CYS A 342 4.60 -10.36 5.91
C CYS A 342 4.61 -10.30 4.38
N VAL A 343 3.94 -11.24 3.71
CA VAL A 343 3.78 -11.24 2.24
C VAL A 343 3.02 -10.01 1.77
N CYS A 344 1.89 -9.67 2.41
CA CYS A 344 1.09 -8.49 2.06
C CYS A 344 1.90 -7.18 2.19
N ALA A 345 2.78 -7.09 3.19
CA ALA A 345 3.67 -5.93 3.35
C ALA A 345 4.75 -5.87 2.26
N TYR A 346 5.25 -7.02 1.80
CA TYR A 346 6.21 -7.11 0.69
C TYR A 346 5.56 -6.70 -0.63
N ASP A 347 4.34 -7.18 -0.87
CA ASP A 347 3.53 -6.86 -2.05
C ASP A 347 3.10 -5.38 -2.07
N LEU A 348 2.80 -4.80 -0.91
CA LEU A 348 2.35 -3.40 -0.79
C LEU A 348 3.26 -2.58 0.14
N PRO A 349 4.51 -2.26 -0.27
CA PRO A 349 5.45 -1.50 0.56
C PRO A 349 4.90 -0.15 1.02
N ILE A 350 4.10 0.50 0.17
CA ILE A 350 3.48 1.80 0.46
C ILE A 350 2.50 1.77 1.65
N LEU A 351 1.99 0.59 2.01
CA LEU A 351 1.11 0.35 3.15
C LEU A 351 1.78 -0.48 4.25
N ALA A 352 3.08 -0.78 4.17
CA ALA A 352 3.79 -1.65 5.11
C ALA A 352 3.58 -1.23 6.58
N VAL A 353 3.63 0.06 6.89
CA VAL A 353 3.39 0.58 8.24
C VAL A 353 1.96 0.30 8.73
N VAL A 354 0.97 0.47 7.86
CA VAL A 354 -0.45 0.19 8.19
C VAL A 354 -0.66 -1.31 8.40
N ILE A 355 -0.09 -2.13 7.53
CA ILE A 355 -0.12 -3.60 7.62
C ILE A 355 0.54 -4.07 8.92
N GLY A 356 1.67 -3.46 9.30
CA GLY A 356 2.38 -3.75 10.55
C GLY A 356 1.57 -3.38 11.80
N ARG A 357 0.85 -2.25 11.78
CA ARG A 357 -0.09 -1.87 12.86
C ARG A 357 -1.24 -2.87 12.96
N ASN A 358 -1.81 -3.30 11.84
CA ASN A 358 -2.86 -4.31 11.79
C ASN A 358 -2.38 -5.67 12.32
N LEU A 359 -1.14 -6.07 12.02
CA LEU A 359 -0.53 -7.26 12.58
C LEU A 359 -0.37 -7.14 14.10
N ALA A 360 0.11 -6.00 14.61
CA ALA A 360 0.18 -5.77 16.05
C ALA A 360 -1.20 -5.86 16.72
N GLU A 361 -2.26 -5.37 16.08
CA GLU A 361 -3.62 -5.54 16.57
C GLU A 361 -4.09 -7.00 16.57
N LEU A 362 -3.74 -7.77 15.54
CA LEU A 362 -4.02 -9.21 15.49
C LEU A 362 -3.34 -9.96 16.65
N LEU A 363 -2.06 -9.67 16.90
CA LEU A 363 -1.31 -10.27 18.02
C LEU A 363 -1.88 -9.86 19.38
N ARG A 364 -2.28 -8.59 19.53
CA ARG A 364 -2.98 -8.11 20.73
C ARG A 364 -4.31 -8.82 20.94
N THR A 365 -5.04 -9.09 19.87
CA THR A 365 -6.31 -9.84 19.91
C THR A 365 -6.05 -11.27 20.38
N PHE A 366 -5.01 -11.94 19.86
CA PHE A 366 -4.60 -13.27 20.34
C PHE A 366 -4.29 -13.26 21.84
N ASN A 367 -3.46 -12.31 22.30
CA ASN A 367 -3.07 -12.21 23.71
C ASN A 367 -4.29 -11.97 24.62
N SER A 368 -5.08 -10.93 24.31
CA SER A 368 -6.25 -10.54 25.11
C SER A 368 -7.28 -11.67 25.17
N ARG A 369 -7.58 -12.30 24.04
CA ARG A 369 -8.58 -13.37 23.99
C ARG A 369 -8.10 -14.64 24.69
N SER A 370 -6.82 -15.00 24.54
CA SER A 370 -6.21 -16.12 25.27
C SER A 370 -6.29 -15.92 26.79
N CYS A 371 -6.02 -14.70 27.26
CA CYS A 371 -6.15 -14.34 28.68
C CYS A 371 -7.60 -14.52 29.18
N GLN A 372 -8.58 -14.00 28.44
CA GLN A 372 -10.00 -14.16 28.78
C GLN A 372 -10.46 -15.63 28.81
N LEU A 373 -10.01 -16.42 27.84
CA LEU A 373 -10.39 -17.82 27.71
C LEU A 373 -9.80 -18.68 28.84
N VAL A 374 -8.56 -18.41 29.24
CA VAL A 374 -7.79 -19.27 30.13
C VAL A 374 -7.79 -18.73 31.56
N LEU A 375 -7.25 -17.53 31.79
CA LEU A 375 -7.27 -16.90 33.12
C LEU A 375 -8.66 -16.43 33.53
N GLY A 376 -9.43 -15.90 32.58
CA GLY A 376 -10.83 -15.50 32.78
C GLY A 376 -11.83 -16.66 32.74
N ALA A 377 -11.35 -17.90 32.55
CA ALA A 377 -12.17 -19.11 32.42
C ALA A 377 -13.26 -19.06 31.33
N GLY A 378 -13.11 -18.18 30.32
CA GLY A 378 -14.07 -18.05 29.22
C GLY A 378 -14.21 -19.34 28.39
N ALA A 379 -13.14 -20.14 28.29
CA ALA A 379 -13.12 -21.41 27.55
C ALA A 379 -14.09 -22.46 28.12
N LEU A 380 -14.52 -22.32 29.37
CA LEU A 380 -15.55 -23.19 29.95
C LEU A 380 -16.88 -23.03 29.21
N ARG A 381 -17.20 -21.80 28.76
CA ARG A 381 -18.43 -21.47 28.04
C ARG A 381 -18.29 -21.61 26.54
N THR A 382 -17.19 -21.14 25.96
CA THR A 382 -17.03 -21.06 24.50
C THR A 382 -16.54 -22.38 23.89
N ALA A 383 -15.52 -23.01 24.49
CA ALA A 383 -14.90 -24.24 24.00
C ALA A 383 -15.47 -25.51 24.67
N GLY A 384 -16.35 -25.35 25.66
CA GLY A 384 -16.99 -26.45 26.39
C GLY A 384 -16.04 -27.22 27.33
N LEU A 385 -14.96 -26.58 27.80
CA LEU A 385 -14.07 -27.20 28.78
C LEU A 385 -14.78 -27.35 30.13
N LYS A 386 -14.56 -28.47 30.83
CA LYS A 386 -15.13 -28.69 32.17
C LYS A 386 -14.40 -27.90 33.25
N THR A 387 -13.09 -27.75 33.12
CA THR A 387 -12.22 -27.01 34.04
C THR A 387 -11.00 -26.49 33.29
N ILE A 388 -10.37 -25.43 33.81
CA ILE A 388 -9.07 -24.95 33.34
C ILE A 388 -7.98 -25.67 34.14
N THR A 389 -7.19 -26.51 33.47
CA THR A 389 -6.16 -27.35 34.09
C THR A 389 -4.78 -26.66 34.07
N SER A 390 -3.84 -27.14 34.88
CA SER A 390 -2.43 -26.70 34.81
C SER A 390 -1.80 -26.95 33.44
N THR A 391 -2.21 -28.01 32.73
CA THR A 391 -1.78 -28.27 31.35
C THR A 391 -2.27 -27.17 30.40
N ASN A 392 -3.52 -26.70 30.56
CA ASN A 392 -4.04 -25.60 29.77
C ASN A 392 -3.20 -24.33 30.01
N LEU A 393 -2.91 -24.00 31.28
CA LEU A 393 -2.08 -22.84 31.63
C LEU A 393 -0.66 -22.94 31.01
N ALA A 394 -0.03 -24.11 31.09
CA ALA A 394 1.29 -24.36 30.52
C ALA A 394 1.28 -24.26 28.99
N LEU A 395 0.27 -24.82 28.31
CA LEU A 395 0.14 -24.75 26.86
C LEU A 395 -0.12 -23.31 26.37
N THR A 396 -0.92 -22.54 27.11
CA THR A 396 -1.12 -21.11 26.81
C THR A 396 0.18 -20.33 26.98
N SER A 397 0.92 -20.56 28.08
CA SER A 397 2.22 -19.94 28.31
C SER A 397 3.20 -20.27 27.18
N ARG A 398 3.28 -21.55 26.79
CA ARG A 398 4.14 -22.01 25.71
C ARG A 398 3.73 -21.44 24.35
N ALA A 399 2.45 -21.33 24.05
CA ALA A 399 1.98 -20.67 22.83
C ALA A 399 2.34 -19.17 22.79
N LEU A 400 2.24 -18.47 23.93
CA LEU A 400 2.60 -17.04 24.03
C LEU A 400 4.11 -16.82 23.91
N GLN A 401 4.94 -17.69 24.48
CA GLN A 401 6.40 -17.66 24.32
C GLN A 401 6.80 -17.78 22.83
N LEU A 402 6.07 -18.59 22.05
CA LEU A 402 6.30 -18.73 20.60
C LEU A 402 6.01 -17.42 19.87
N VAL A 403 4.87 -16.80 20.19
CA VAL A 403 4.50 -15.50 19.62
C VAL A 403 5.55 -14.45 20.01
N LEU A 404 6.00 -14.44 21.26
CA LEU A 404 7.02 -13.53 21.75
C LEU A 404 8.33 -13.67 20.98
N TRP A 405 8.76 -14.90 20.70
CA TRP A 405 9.94 -15.19 19.91
C TRP A 405 9.82 -14.73 18.44
N LEU A 406 8.63 -14.77 17.84
CA LEU A 406 8.41 -14.33 16.46
C LEU A 406 8.48 -12.80 16.28
N ILE A 407 8.08 -12.02 17.30
CA ILE A 407 8.00 -10.55 17.21
C ILE A 407 9.30 -9.89 16.71
N PRO A 408 10.51 -10.19 17.22
CA PRO A 408 11.74 -9.58 16.71
C PRO A 408 12.01 -9.87 15.23
N HIS A 409 11.70 -11.07 14.76
CA HIS A 409 11.88 -11.46 13.36
C HIS A 409 10.89 -10.73 12.45
N VAL A 410 9.62 -10.65 12.88
CA VAL A 410 8.60 -9.85 12.20
C VAL A 410 9.03 -8.38 12.13
N ARG A 411 9.54 -7.81 13.23
CA ARG A 411 10.05 -6.44 13.26
C ARG A 411 11.16 -6.24 12.21
N GLY A 412 12.12 -7.17 12.14
CA GLY A 412 13.18 -7.16 11.13
C GLY A 412 12.64 -7.19 9.69
N HIS A 413 11.65 -8.06 9.41
CA HIS A 413 11.00 -8.14 8.10
C HIS A 413 10.38 -6.80 7.68
N PHE A 414 9.57 -6.17 8.54
CA PHE A 414 8.95 -4.88 8.21
C PHE A 414 9.98 -3.76 8.06
N SER A 415 11.02 -3.73 8.91
CA SER A 415 12.12 -2.78 8.79
C SER A 415 12.91 -2.92 7.48
N SER A 416 12.97 -4.13 6.90
CA SER A 416 13.63 -4.36 5.61
C SER A 416 12.85 -3.81 4.41
N ILE A 417 11.52 -3.65 4.55
CA ILE A 417 10.63 -3.15 3.49
C ILE A 417 10.47 -1.63 3.61
N SER A 418 10.24 -1.15 4.83
CA SER A 418 10.14 0.27 5.14
C SER A 418 11.05 0.60 6.31
N ASN A 419 11.87 1.65 6.20
CA ASN A 419 12.71 2.13 7.32
C ASN A 419 11.90 2.68 8.51
N ASP A 420 10.57 2.64 8.45
CA ASP A 420 9.68 3.09 9.50
C ASP A 420 9.56 2.07 10.64
N MET A 421 9.56 2.58 11.88
CA MET A 421 9.38 1.75 13.07
C MET A 421 7.89 1.44 13.32
N ILE A 422 7.62 0.29 13.94
CA ILE A 422 6.26 -0.13 14.36
C ILE A 422 6.21 -0.28 15.89
N PRO A 423 6.07 0.82 16.66
CA PRO A 423 6.07 0.79 18.13
C PRO A 423 4.95 -0.04 18.74
N SER A 424 3.87 -0.28 17.98
CA SER A 424 2.76 -1.12 18.45
C SER A 424 3.17 -2.57 18.70
N LEU A 425 4.25 -3.06 18.08
CA LEU A 425 4.81 -4.39 18.35
C LEU A 425 5.49 -4.46 19.71
N ASP A 426 6.17 -3.40 20.15
CA ASP A 426 6.84 -3.35 21.47
C ASP A 426 5.83 -3.38 22.62
N ALA A 427 4.69 -2.71 22.43
CA ALA A 427 3.59 -2.79 23.38
C ALA A 427 3.03 -4.22 23.48
N VAL A 428 2.87 -4.90 22.34
CA VAL A 428 2.40 -6.30 22.30
C VAL A 428 3.40 -7.23 22.98
N GLU A 429 4.71 -7.05 22.74
CA GLU A 429 5.78 -7.83 23.35
C GLU A 429 5.70 -7.77 24.88
N ARG A 430 5.60 -6.55 25.44
CA ARG A 430 5.43 -6.33 26.88
C ARG A 430 4.14 -6.94 27.43
N ASP A 431 3.01 -6.76 26.73
CA ASP A 431 1.72 -7.27 27.17
C ASP A 431 1.67 -8.80 27.18
N ILE A 432 2.34 -9.45 26.23
CA ILE A 432 2.50 -10.92 26.18
C ILE A 432 3.40 -11.39 27.32
N GLY A 433 4.53 -10.72 27.57
CA GLY A 433 5.43 -11.04 28.69
C GLY A 433 4.71 -10.99 30.04
N ASN A 434 3.92 -9.94 30.28
CA ASN A 434 3.11 -9.81 31.50
C ASN A 434 2.08 -10.95 31.64
N HIS A 435 1.46 -11.37 30.53
CA HIS A 435 0.49 -12.47 30.55
C HIS A 435 1.16 -13.82 30.86
N ILE A 436 2.34 -14.08 30.32
CA ILE A 436 3.14 -15.29 30.64
C ILE A 436 3.41 -15.35 32.15
N GLN A 437 3.83 -14.24 32.77
CA GLN A 437 4.08 -14.17 34.22
C GLN A 437 2.80 -14.41 35.05
N GLN A 438 1.65 -13.92 34.59
CA GLN A 438 0.37 -14.15 35.26
C GLN A 438 -0.05 -15.63 35.21
N LEU A 439 0.20 -16.32 34.09
CA LEU A 439 -0.07 -17.76 33.95
C LEU A 439 0.80 -18.57 34.91
N GLU A 440 2.09 -18.26 34.98
CA GLU A 440 3.03 -18.90 35.90
C GLU A 440 2.62 -18.67 37.36
N SER A 441 2.33 -17.42 37.72
CA SER A 441 1.84 -17.04 39.05
C SER A 441 0.56 -17.79 39.43
N LYS A 442 -0.33 -18.03 38.46
CA LYS A 442 -1.56 -18.80 38.67
C LYS A 442 -1.26 -20.27 38.96
N ILE A 443 -0.32 -20.90 38.23
CA ILE A 443 0.11 -22.28 38.50
C ILE A 443 0.68 -22.38 39.92
N LEU A 444 1.60 -21.47 40.28
CA LEU A 444 2.21 -21.42 41.61
C LEU A 444 1.17 -21.21 42.72
N SER A 445 0.21 -20.31 42.50
CA SER A 445 -0.88 -20.05 43.44
C SER A 445 -1.75 -21.30 43.68
N ILE A 446 -2.15 -22.00 42.61
CA ILE A 446 -2.93 -23.23 42.70
C ILE A 446 -2.17 -24.27 43.53
N MET A 447 -0.89 -24.46 43.25
CA MET A 447 -0.06 -25.42 43.99
C MET A 447 0.11 -25.03 45.45
N ASN A 448 0.34 -23.74 45.74
CA ASN A 448 0.47 -23.25 47.09
C ASN A 448 -0.79 -23.48 47.94
N ILE A 449 -1.98 -23.35 47.34
CA ILE A 449 -3.26 -23.65 47.98
C ILE A 449 -3.38 -25.16 48.23
N LEU A 450 -3.20 -25.99 47.19
CA LEU A 450 -3.34 -27.45 47.31
C LEU A 450 -2.40 -28.04 48.37
N LEU A 451 -1.14 -27.60 48.40
CA LEU A 451 -0.18 -28.07 49.40
C LEU A 451 -0.48 -27.50 50.79
N GLY A 452 -0.89 -26.24 50.88
CA GLY A 452 -1.28 -25.59 52.13
C GLY A 452 -2.45 -26.30 52.80
N ASP A 453 -3.49 -26.66 52.05
CA ASP A 453 -4.67 -27.37 52.57
C ASP A 453 -4.28 -28.74 53.16
N GLN A 454 -3.39 -29.49 52.47
CA GLN A 454 -2.91 -30.76 53.01
C GLN A 454 -2.09 -30.59 54.29
N LEU A 455 -1.29 -29.52 54.40
CA LEU A 455 -0.51 -29.23 55.60
C LEU A 455 -1.37 -28.72 56.76
N ASN A 456 -2.46 -28.02 56.49
CA ASN A 456 -3.39 -27.55 57.52
C ASN A 456 -4.16 -28.71 58.17
N GLU A 457 -4.46 -29.76 57.41
CA GLU A 457 -5.12 -30.98 57.91
C GLU A 457 -4.13 -32.03 58.46
N TRP A 458 -2.83 -31.75 58.37
CA TRP A 458 -1.80 -32.70 58.78
C TRP A 458 -1.66 -32.76 60.31
N ASP A 459 -1.39 -33.96 60.82
CA ASP A 459 -1.05 -34.22 62.22
C ASP A 459 0.21 -35.10 62.27
N ALA A 460 1.12 -34.81 63.19
CA ALA A 460 2.44 -35.42 63.29
C ALA A 460 2.39 -36.76 64.04
N LYS A 461 1.65 -37.72 63.47
CA LYS A 461 1.50 -39.07 64.01
C LYS A 461 1.65 -40.16 62.94
N PRO A 462 1.93 -41.42 63.34
CA PRO A 462 1.95 -42.55 62.43
C PRO A 462 0.62 -42.73 61.68
N PRO A 463 0.62 -43.30 60.46
CA PRO A 463 1.76 -43.91 59.75
C PRO A 463 2.60 -42.91 58.95
N VAL A 464 3.87 -43.26 58.69
CA VAL A 464 4.77 -42.52 57.77
C VAL A 464 4.89 -43.29 56.45
N PRO A 465 4.64 -42.67 55.27
CA PRO A 465 4.19 -41.29 55.08
C PRO A 465 2.72 -41.09 55.45
N SER A 466 2.43 -39.94 56.10
CA SER A 466 1.07 -39.56 56.49
C SER A 466 0.16 -39.38 55.27
N LYS A 467 -1.17 -39.43 55.47
CA LYS A 467 -2.13 -39.22 54.36
C LYS A 467 -1.91 -37.87 53.67
N ALA A 468 -1.67 -36.81 54.44
CA ALA A 468 -1.37 -35.47 53.94
C ALA A 468 -0.12 -35.46 53.06
N PHE A 469 1.00 -36.03 53.51
CA PHE A 469 2.25 -36.06 52.74
C PHE A 469 2.15 -36.95 51.49
N ARG A 470 1.39 -38.05 51.54
CA ARG A 470 1.05 -38.84 50.33
C ARG A 470 0.25 -38.02 49.32
N ASN A 471 -0.70 -37.20 49.78
CA ASN A 471 -1.45 -36.31 48.91
C ASN A 471 -0.58 -35.18 48.35
N VAL A 472 0.30 -34.57 49.15
CA VAL A 472 1.31 -33.60 48.70
C VAL A 472 2.15 -34.18 47.55
N SER A 473 2.73 -35.37 47.75
CA SER A 473 3.51 -36.06 46.70
C SER A 473 2.66 -36.31 45.45
N ARG A 474 1.39 -36.72 45.61
CA ARG A 474 0.46 -36.90 44.48
C ARG A 474 0.19 -35.59 43.74
N HIS A 475 -0.02 -34.47 44.44
CA HIS A 475 -0.22 -33.17 43.81
C HIS A 475 1.01 -32.70 43.05
N LEU A 476 2.21 -32.88 43.62
CA LEU A 476 3.48 -32.59 42.96
C LEU A 476 3.69 -33.47 41.72
N THR A 477 3.34 -34.76 41.78
CA THR A 477 3.44 -35.66 40.62
C THR A 477 2.48 -35.23 39.51
N LYS A 478 1.23 -34.91 39.84
CA LYS A 478 0.24 -34.43 38.88
C LYS A 478 0.61 -33.09 38.23
N LEU A 479 1.28 -32.20 38.97
CA LEU A 479 1.81 -30.98 38.40
C LEU A 479 2.86 -31.31 37.33
N TYR A 480 3.78 -32.23 37.61
CA TYR A 480 4.85 -32.61 36.69
C TYR A 480 4.27 -33.25 35.43
N GLU A 481 3.33 -34.17 35.59
CA GLU A 481 2.58 -34.77 34.47
C GLU A 481 1.88 -33.71 33.60
N ALA A 482 1.47 -32.59 34.19
CA ALA A 482 0.78 -31.51 33.48
C ALA A 482 1.72 -30.53 32.77
N VAL A 483 2.89 -30.21 33.35
CA VAL A 483 3.80 -29.16 32.83
C VAL A 483 5.07 -29.71 32.19
N GLY A 484 5.57 -30.86 32.65
CA GLY A 484 6.81 -31.48 32.18
C GLY A 484 6.82 -31.80 30.68
N PRO A 485 5.75 -32.36 30.09
CA PRO A 485 5.68 -32.60 28.66
C PRO A 485 5.55 -31.34 27.79
N VAL A 486 5.32 -30.16 28.39
CA VAL A 486 4.96 -28.92 27.67
C VAL A 486 6.06 -27.87 27.78
N LEU A 487 6.62 -27.69 28.97
CA LEU A 487 7.59 -26.65 29.28
C LEU A 487 9.04 -27.19 29.17
N PRO A 488 10.01 -26.31 28.87
CA PRO A 488 11.43 -26.64 28.96
C PRO A 488 11.81 -27.15 30.36
N GLU A 489 12.78 -28.06 30.45
CA GLU A 489 13.26 -28.62 31.73
C GLU A 489 13.71 -27.52 32.71
N GLU A 490 14.38 -26.48 32.22
CA GLU A 490 14.80 -25.31 33.01
C GLU A 490 13.59 -24.61 33.66
N GLN A 491 12.55 -24.30 32.89
CA GLN A 491 11.32 -23.66 33.41
C GLN A 491 10.57 -24.56 34.39
N VAL A 492 10.60 -25.88 34.19
CA VAL A 492 10.01 -26.83 35.14
C VAL A 492 10.81 -26.83 36.44
N SER A 493 12.15 -26.82 36.37
CA SER A 493 13.01 -26.74 37.56
C SER A 493 12.72 -25.47 38.37
N ASP A 494 12.71 -24.31 37.73
CA ASP A 494 12.44 -23.02 38.37
C ASP A 494 11.07 -23.01 39.07
N LEU A 495 10.04 -23.53 38.39
CA LEU A 495 8.70 -23.66 38.96
C LEU A 495 8.71 -24.53 40.22
N TYR A 496 9.42 -25.67 40.20
CA TYR A 496 9.50 -26.59 41.32
C TYR A 496 10.33 -26.06 42.48
N GLU A 497 11.39 -25.29 42.22
CA GLU A 497 12.15 -24.60 43.26
C GLU A 497 11.25 -23.65 44.06
N ILE A 498 10.47 -22.82 43.37
CA ILE A 498 9.54 -21.89 44.02
C ILE A 498 8.46 -22.65 44.80
N VAL A 499 7.89 -23.73 44.23
CA VAL A 499 6.91 -24.57 44.93
C VAL A 499 7.53 -25.21 46.18
N HIS A 500 8.77 -25.70 46.07
CA HIS A 500 9.49 -26.35 47.15
C HIS A 500 9.82 -25.39 48.30
N ASP A 501 10.27 -24.18 48.00
CA ASP A 501 10.53 -23.16 49.01
C ASP A 501 9.26 -22.72 49.74
N ASN A 502 8.16 -22.50 49.00
CA ASN A 502 6.86 -22.22 49.59
C ASN A 502 6.38 -23.36 50.50
N PHE A 503 6.55 -24.61 50.07
CA PHE A 503 6.21 -25.78 50.85
C PHE A 503 7.04 -25.86 52.15
N LYS A 504 8.36 -25.69 52.08
CA LYS A 504 9.25 -25.68 53.26
C LYS A 504 8.86 -24.61 54.25
N ASN A 505 8.55 -23.40 53.77
CA ASN A 505 8.16 -22.28 54.63
C ASN A 505 6.85 -22.60 55.38
N ARG A 506 5.83 -23.09 54.67
CA ARG A 506 4.56 -23.50 55.30
C ARG A 506 4.71 -24.66 56.28
N LEU A 507 5.52 -25.66 55.93
CA LEU A 507 5.78 -26.78 56.82
C LEU A 507 6.50 -26.30 58.10
N ARG A 508 7.47 -25.39 57.98
CA ARG A 508 8.15 -24.79 59.14
C ARG A 508 7.15 -24.09 60.07
N GLU A 509 6.21 -23.32 59.50
CA GLU A 509 5.15 -22.68 60.29
C GLU A 509 4.24 -23.69 60.99
N GLN A 510 3.86 -24.78 60.32
CA GLN A 510 3.03 -25.82 60.93
C GLN A 510 3.75 -26.59 62.04
N LEU A 511 5.02 -26.93 61.84
CA LEU A 511 5.85 -27.53 62.89
C LEU A 511 5.95 -26.62 64.12
N ALA A 512 6.14 -25.31 63.90
CA ALA A 512 6.17 -24.33 64.98
C ALA A 512 4.82 -24.25 65.72
N LYS A 513 3.69 -24.27 65.01
CA LYS A 513 2.34 -24.30 65.61
C LYS A 513 2.10 -25.54 66.46
N MET A 514 2.64 -26.69 66.05
CA MET A 514 2.55 -27.95 66.78
C MET A 514 3.61 -28.11 67.88
N ASN A 515 4.47 -27.11 68.10
CA ASN A 515 5.59 -27.16 69.04
C ASN A 515 6.58 -28.32 68.79
N ILE A 516 6.71 -28.77 67.53
CA ILE A 516 7.65 -29.82 67.16
C ILE A 516 9.03 -29.21 66.98
N ARG A 517 10.01 -29.67 67.76
CA ARG A 517 11.41 -29.24 67.69
C ARG A 517 12.27 -30.34 67.13
N ASN A 518 13.32 -29.96 66.39
CA ASN A 518 14.36 -30.89 65.98
C ASN A 518 15.26 -31.13 67.20
N ASN A 519 15.26 -32.35 67.74
CA ASN A 519 16.14 -32.73 68.85
C ASN A 519 17.58 -32.92 68.37
#